data_AF-A0A7V1KMZ5-F1
#
_entry.id   AF-A0A7V1KMZ5-F1
#
_cell.length_a   1.000
_cell.length_b   1.000
_cell.length_c   1.000
_cell.angle_alpha   90.00
_cell.angle_beta   90.00
_cell.angle_gamma   90.00
#
_symmetry.space_group_name_H-M   'P 1'
#
loop_
_entity.id
_entity.type
_entity.pdbx_description
1 polymer ?
#
loop_
_entity_poly.entity_id
_entity_poly.type
_entity_poly.pdbx_seq_one_letter_code
_entity_poly.pdbx_strand_id
1 'polypeptide(L)'
;MGLVLGSFLYGLGYLGFGWFRAYPSLMACLIVVTVGEMLFAPTSLAVVAELAPPTRRGRYLGAFGLAESVGWSAGPFLGGLLLDAFPGSPALMWGLISSLAFLGGGGLWAWERRRLERRLWAQPGRIQCPPVI
;
A
#
# COMPACT_ATOMS: atom_id res chain seq x y z
N MET A 1 -1.42 10.46 -2.66
CA MET A 1 -0.94 10.76 -1.30
C MET A 1 -1.46 9.77 -0.27
N GLY A 2 -2.79 9.60 -0.08
CA GLY A 2 -3.33 8.64 0.91
C GLY A 2 -2.86 7.19 0.74
N LEU A 3 -2.70 6.76 -0.52
CA LEU A 3 -2.22 5.41 -0.87
C LEU A 3 -0.76 5.16 -0.41
N VAL A 4 0.09 6.17 -0.58
CA VAL A 4 1.50 6.13 -0.17
C VAL A 4 1.59 6.11 1.35
N LEU A 5 0.86 7.01 2.03
CA LEU A 5 0.83 7.08 3.49
C LEU A 5 0.35 5.76 4.11
N GLY A 6 -0.73 5.17 3.59
CA GLY A 6 -1.22 3.87 4.05
C GLY A 6 -0.20 2.74 3.89
N SER A 7 0.55 2.72 2.78
CA SER A 7 1.60 1.72 2.53
C SER A 7 2.77 1.83 3.52
N PHE A 8 3.19 3.07 3.84
CA PHE A 8 4.24 3.31 4.84
C PHE A 8 3.79 2.95 6.26
N LEU A 9 2.54 3.24 6.62
CA LEU A 9 1.95 2.85 7.92
C LEU A 9 1.89 1.31 8.06
N TYR A 10 1.52 0.61 6.99
CA TYR A 10 1.55 -0.85 6.93
C TYR A 10 2.96 -1.41 7.17
N GLY A 11 3.95 -0.88 6.45
CA GLY A 11 5.35 -1.31 6.61
C GLY A 11 5.87 -1.09 8.03
N LEU A 12 5.51 0.03 8.65
CA LEU A 12 5.90 0.35 10.03
C LEU A 12 5.23 -0.57 11.05
N GLY A 13 3.93 -0.85 10.89
CA GLY A 13 3.18 -1.76 11.75
C GLY A 13 3.74 -3.18 11.70
N TYR A 14 4.00 -3.70 10.49
CA TYR A 14 4.65 -5.00 10.30
C TYR A 14 6.06 -5.06 10.87
N LEU A 15 6.84 -3.97 10.78
CA LEU A 15 8.19 -3.94 11.30
C LEU A 15 8.18 -4.06 12.84
N GLY A 16 7.19 -3.46 13.48
CA GLY A 16 6.96 -3.55 14.93
C GLY A 16 6.71 -4.98 15.41
N PHE A 17 5.98 -5.81 14.64
CA PHE A 17 5.74 -7.22 14.98
C PHE A 17 7.03 -8.05 15.06
N GLY A 18 8.11 -7.62 14.41
CA GLY A 18 9.42 -8.28 14.49
C GLY A 18 10.17 -8.03 15.80
N TRP A 19 9.94 -6.87 16.44
CA TRP A 19 10.72 -6.41 17.60
C TRP A 19 9.98 -6.54 18.93
N PHE A 20 8.67 -6.33 18.90
CA PHE A 20 7.85 -6.37 20.11
C PHE A 20 7.38 -7.79 20.41
N ARG A 21 7.52 -8.21 21.67
CA ARG A 21 7.05 -9.51 22.17
C ARG A 21 5.93 -9.38 23.21
N ALA A 22 5.66 -8.17 23.69
CA ALA A 22 4.63 -7.92 24.69
C ALA A 22 3.25 -7.73 24.03
N TYR A 23 2.21 -8.30 24.65
CA TYR A 23 0.84 -8.27 24.13
C TYR A 23 0.31 -6.84 23.87
N PRO A 24 0.48 -5.84 24.76
CA PRO A 24 -0.03 -4.49 24.52
C PRO A 24 0.64 -3.79 23.32
N SER A 25 1.95 -3.99 23.14
CA SER A 25 2.67 -3.43 21.99
C SER A 25 2.24 -4.05 20.66
N LEU A 26 1.92 -5.36 20.66
CA LEU A 26 1.41 -6.04 19.47
C LEU A 26 0.01 -5.53 19.08
N MET A 27 -0.84 -5.25 20.06
CA MET A 27 -2.14 -4.62 19.83
C MET A 27 -2.00 -3.21 19.23
N ALA A 28 -1.04 -2.41 19.71
CA ALA A 28 -0.77 -1.10 19.13
C ALA A 28 -0.30 -1.21 17.66
N CYS A 29 0.59 -2.16 17.36
CA CYS A 29 1.01 -2.44 15.98
C CYS A 29 -0.18 -2.85 15.09
N LEU A 30 -1.07 -3.72 15.59
CA LEU A 30 -2.26 -4.13 14.86
C LEU A 30 -3.17 -2.95 14.53
N ILE A 31 -3.41 -2.05 15.49
CA ILE A 31 -4.21 -0.83 15.28
C ILE A 31 -3.59 0.03 14.17
N VAL A 32 -2.27 0.23 14.19
CA VAL A 32 -1.56 1.00 13.15
C VAL A 32 -1.73 0.36 11.78
N VAL A 33 -1.62 -0.97 11.70
CA VAL A 33 -1.84 -1.72 10.46
C VAL A 33 -3.27 -1.53 9.95
N THR A 34 -4.27 -1.69 10.81
CA THR A 34 -5.69 -1.52 10.44
C THR A 34 -6.02 -0.11 9.99
N VAL A 35 -5.45 0.92 10.62
CA VAL A 35 -5.61 2.31 10.17
C VAL A 35 -4.98 2.51 8.78
N GLY A 36 -3.80 1.94 8.54
CA GLY A 36 -3.16 1.93 7.22
C GLY A 36 -4.04 1.27 6.15
N GLU A 37 -4.67 0.15 6.49
CA GLU A 37 -5.62 -0.58 5.64
C GLU A 37 -6.85 0.23 5.27
N MET A 38 -7.46 0.88 6.26
CA MET A 38 -8.63 1.73 6.03
C MET A 38 -8.35 2.93 5.13
N LEU A 39 -7.10 3.42 5.09
CA LEU A 39 -6.70 4.46 4.15
C LEU A 39 -6.38 3.89 2.76
N PHE A 40 -5.77 2.71 2.70
CA PHE A 40 -5.34 2.09 1.46
C PHE A 40 -6.51 1.54 0.64
N ALA A 41 -7.45 0.82 1.26
CA ALA A 41 -8.56 0.15 0.58
C ALA A 41 -9.44 1.11 -0.28
N PRO A 42 -10.02 2.21 0.25
CA PRO A 42 -10.85 3.10 -0.56
C PRO A 42 -10.02 3.88 -1.58
N THR A 43 -8.79 4.26 -1.23
CA THR A 43 -7.92 5.04 -2.13
C THR A 43 -7.48 4.20 -3.33
N SER A 44 -7.19 2.90 -3.14
CA SER A 44 -6.78 1.99 -4.22
C SER A 44 -7.88 1.83 -5.27
N LEU A 45 -9.11 1.59 -4.80
CA LEU A 45 -10.29 1.48 -5.67
C LEU A 45 -10.58 2.78 -6.42
N ALA A 46 -10.46 3.94 -5.76
CA ALA A 46 -10.65 5.25 -6.39
C ALA A 46 -9.62 5.48 -7.51
N VAL A 47 -8.35 5.15 -7.28
CA VAL A 47 -7.28 5.29 -8.29
C VAL A 47 -7.53 4.40 -9.51
N VAL A 48 -7.97 3.15 -9.31
CA VAL A 48 -8.31 2.24 -10.41
C VAL A 48 -9.52 2.74 -11.20
N ALA A 49 -10.54 3.25 -10.50
CA ALA A 49 -11.74 3.80 -11.13
C ALA A 49 -11.45 5.08 -11.94
N GLU A 50 -10.53 5.93 -11.49
CA GLU A 50 -10.05 7.11 -12.23
C GLU A 50 -9.25 6.72 -13.49
N LEU A 51 -8.45 5.66 -13.41
CA LEU A 51 -7.64 5.20 -14.54
C LEU A 51 -8.50 4.56 -15.65
N ALA A 52 -9.65 4.00 -15.27
CA ALA A 52 -10.47 3.24 -16.18
C ALA A 52 -11.34 4.14 -17.08
N PRO A 53 -11.30 3.96 -18.41
CA PRO A 53 -12.23 4.60 -19.33
C PRO A 53 -13.68 4.23 -18.99
N PRO A 54 -14.66 5.13 -19.16
CA PRO A 54 -16.05 4.91 -18.75
C PRO A 54 -16.66 3.62 -19.34
N THR A 55 -16.29 3.25 -20.57
CA THR A 55 -16.75 2.03 -21.26
C THR A 55 -16.06 0.73 -20.83
N ARG A 56 -14.97 0.80 -20.04
CA ARG A 56 -14.16 -0.37 -19.64
C ARG A 56 -13.91 -0.47 -18.13
N ARG A 57 -14.62 0.30 -17.30
CA ARG A 57 -14.52 0.29 -15.83
C ARG A 57 -14.62 -1.12 -15.23
N GLY A 58 -15.57 -1.93 -15.69
CA GLY A 58 -15.72 -3.32 -15.22
C GLY A 58 -14.49 -4.19 -15.47
N ARG A 59 -13.76 -4.01 -16.59
CA ARG A 59 -12.53 -4.77 -16.88
C ARG A 59 -11.37 -4.37 -15.97
N TYR A 60 -11.23 -3.07 -15.68
CA TYR A 60 -10.19 -2.57 -14.80
C TYR A 60 -10.43 -2.99 -13.34
N LEU A 61 -11.67 -2.88 -12.86
CA LEU A 61 -12.04 -3.35 -11.52
C LEU A 61 -11.93 -4.87 -11.40
N GLY A 62 -12.29 -5.62 -12.45
CA GLY A 62 -12.09 -7.07 -12.50
C GLY A 62 -10.60 -7.46 -12.42
N ALA A 63 -9.73 -6.79 -13.18
CA ALA A 63 -8.29 -7.03 -13.12
C ALA A 63 -7.70 -6.68 -11.73
N PHE A 64 -8.18 -5.60 -11.11
CA PHE A 64 -7.79 -5.26 -9.74
C PHE A 64 -8.22 -6.33 -8.73
N GLY A 65 -9.46 -6.80 -8.79
CA GLY A 65 -9.95 -7.87 -7.91
C GLY A 65 -9.21 -9.21 -8.10
N LEU A 66 -8.80 -9.52 -9.34
CA LEU A 66 -7.94 -10.68 -9.60
C LEU A 66 -6.57 -10.53 -8.93
N ALA A 67 -5.95 -9.36 -9.05
CA ALA A 67 -4.67 -9.08 -8.39
C ALA A 67 -4.80 -9.19 -6.85
N GLU A 68 -5.90 -8.69 -6.29
CA GLU A 68 -6.21 -8.83 -4.86
C GLU A 68 -6.35 -10.29 -4.45
N SER A 69 -7.11 -11.08 -5.22
CA SER A 69 -7.32 -12.51 -4.95
C SER A 69 -6.02 -13.30 -4.96
N VAL A 70 -5.12 -12.99 -5.89
CA VAL A 70 -3.77 -13.60 -5.93
C VAL A 70 -2.97 -13.19 -4.69
N GLY A 71 -3.04 -11.93 -4.27
CA GLY A 71 -2.37 -11.45 -3.05
C GLY A 71 -2.85 -12.19 -1.80
N TRP A 72 -4.17 -12.29 -1.61
CA TRP A 72 -4.78 -13.02 -0.48
C TRP A 72 -4.44 -14.51 -0.48
N SER A 73 -4.30 -15.11 -1.66
CA SER A 73 -3.95 -16.54 -1.79
C SER A 73 -2.47 -16.79 -1.56
N ALA A 74 -1.60 -15.94 -2.12
CA ALA A 74 -0.15 -16.08 -2.02
C ALA A 74 0.40 -15.64 -0.65
N GLY A 75 -0.29 -14.71 0.04
CA GLY A 75 0.12 -14.16 1.33
C GLY A 75 0.37 -15.22 2.41
N PRO A 76 -0.61 -16.07 2.76
CA PRO A 76 -0.44 -17.14 3.74
C PRO A 76 0.60 -18.17 3.32
N PHE A 77 0.68 -18.49 2.02
CA PHE A 77 1.67 -19.44 1.50
C PHE A 77 3.10 -18.93 1.70
N LEU A 78 3.37 -17.68 1.31
CA LEU A 78 4.68 -17.05 1.51
C LEU A 78 4.96 -16.80 3.00
N GLY A 79 3.97 -16.38 3.78
CA GLY A 79 4.09 -16.18 5.22
C GLY A 79 4.44 -17.46 5.97
N GLY A 80 3.79 -18.58 5.62
CA GLY A 80 4.11 -19.90 6.16
C GLY A 80 5.52 -20.35 5.79
N LEU A 81 5.92 -20.20 4.52
CA LEU A 81 7.28 -20.54 4.08
C LEU A 81 8.35 -19.72 4.82
N LEU A 82 8.11 -18.44 5.06
CA LEU A 82 9.00 -17.59 5.84
C LEU A 82 9.05 -18.02 7.31
N LEU A 83 7.92 -18.43 7.88
CA LEU A 83 7.85 -18.94 9.25
C LEU A 83 8.67 -20.23 9.42
N ASP A 84 8.57 -21.15 8.45
CA ASP A 84 9.32 -22.40 8.43
C ASP A 84 10.83 -22.17 8.21
N ALA A 85 11.19 -21.19 7.38
CA ALA A 85 12.59 -20.86 7.10
C ALA A 85 13.28 -20.11 8.26
N PHE A 86 12.53 -19.32 9.04
CA PHE A 86 13.08 -18.46 10.11
C PHE A 86 12.37 -18.62 11.47
N PRO A 87 12.28 -19.82 12.04
CA PRO A 87 11.50 -20.10 13.25
C PRO A 87 12.02 -19.36 14.50
N GLY A 88 13.30 -19.00 14.53
CA GLY A 88 13.94 -18.31 15.67
C GLY A 88 14.07 -16.79 15.54
N SER A 89 13.79 -16.22 14.36
CA SER A 89 14.08 -14.81 14.05
C SER A 89 12.87 -14.06 13.49
N PRO A 90 11.88 -13.72 14.35
CA PRO A 90 10.70 -12.96 13.94
C PRO A 90 11.02 -11.63 13.26
N ALA A 91 12.11 -10.98 13.68
CA ALA A 91 12.58 -9.71 13.10
C ALA A 91 12.94 -9.83 11.62
N LEU A 92 13.55 -10.93 11.18
CA LEU A 92 13.89 -11.16 9.78
C LEU A 92 12.63 -11.44 8.95
N MET A 93 11.72 -12.27 9.45
CA MET A 93 10.46 -12.58 8.78
C MET A 93 9.61 -11.32 8.56
N TRP A 94 9.34 -10.58 9.64
CA TRP A 94 8.54 -9.37 9.57
C TRP A 94 9.26 -8.24 8.83
N GLY A 95 10.60 -8.15 8.93
CA GLY A 95 11.40 -7.21 8.16
C GLY A 95 11.31 -7.45 6.66
N LEU A 96 11.32 -8.70 6.21
CA LEU A 96 11.12 -9.06 4.80
C LEU A 96 9.72 -8.65 4.33
N ILE A 97 8.68 -8.93 5.12
CA ILE A 97 7.30 -8.52 4.81
C ILE A 97 7.17 -6.99 4.74
N SER A 98 7.75 -6.27 5.70
CA SER A 98 7.80 -4.81 5.70
C SER A 98 8.52 -4.24 4.51
N SER A 99 9.62 -4.86 4.07
CA SER A 99 10.37 -4.40 2.90
C SER A 99 9.52 -4.45 1.62
N LEU A 100 8.69 -5.47 1.45
CA LEU A 100 7.72 -5.54 0.34
C LEU A 100 6.71 -4.39 0.41
N ALA A 101 6.21 -4.05 1.60
CA ALA A 101 5.29 -2.92 1.79
C ALA A 101 5.97 -1.58 1.46
N PHE A 102 7.22 -1.37 1.88
CA PHE A 102 7.99 -0.17 1.55
C PHE A 102 8.34 -0.08 0.06
N LEU A 103 8.69 -1.19 -0.58
CA LEU A 103 8.95 -1.23 -2.03
C LEU A 103 7.68 -0.91 -2.82
N GLY A 104 6.52 -1.45 -2.41
CA GLY A 104 5.22 -1.13 -3.00
C GLY A 104 4.86 0.35 -2.83
N GLY A 105 5.02 0.89 -1.61
CA GLY A 105 4.80 2.30 -1.31
C GLY A 105 5.74 3.23 -2.09
N GLY A 106 7.01 2.87 -2.21
CA GLY A 106 8.01 3.59 -3.00
C GLY A 106 7.71 3.57 -4.50
N GLY A 107 7.27 2.42 -5.04
CA GLY A 107 6.83 2.29 -6.43
C GLY A 107 5.62 3.16 -6.74
N LEU A 108 4.63 3.17 -5.83
CA LEU A 108 3.45 4.04 -5.93
C LEU A 108 3.80 5.52 -5.83
N TRP A 109 4.74 5.88 -4.95
CA TRP A 109 5.22 7.25 -4.83
C TRP A 109 5.94 7.72 -6.10
N ALA A 110 6.80 6.88 -6.67
CA ALA A 110 7.47 7.16 -7.94
C ALA A 110 6.45 7.29 -9.10
N TRP A 111 5.43 6.45 -9.12
CA TRP A 111 4.34 6.54 -10.10
C TRP A 111 3.52 7.83 -9.94
N GLU A 112 3.15 8.20 -8.71
CA GLU A 112 2.42 9.43 -8.41
C GLU A 112 3.24 10.67 -8.81
N ARG A 113 4.55 10.67 -8.52
CA ARG A 113 5.46 11.76 -8.90
C ARG A 113 5.53 11.94 -10.42
N ARG A 114 5.67 10.84 -11.17
CA ARG A 114 5.65 10.85 -12.64
C ARG A 114 4.29 11.28 -13.20
N ARG A 115 3.18 10.88 -12.57
CA ARG A 115 1.81 11.27 -12.98
C ARG A 115 1.61 12.78 -12.77
N LEU A 116 2.09 13.32 -11.66
CA LEU A 116 2.01 14.74 -11.33
C LEU A 116 2.83 15.58 -12.31
N GLU A 117 4.07 15.17 -12.58
CA GLU A 117 4.93 15.80 -13.58
C GLU A 117 4.26 15.80 -14.96
N ARG A 118 3.75 14.66 -15.44
CA ARG A 118 3.03 14.60 -16.74
C ARG A 118 1.81 15.52 -16.79
N ARG A 119 1.06 15.67 -15.69
CA ARG A 119 -0.08 16.60 -15.63
C ARG A 119 0.36 18.06 -15.69
N LEU A 120 1.46 18.42 -15.02
CA LEU A 120 2.05 19.75 -15.04
C LEU A 120 2.58 20.10 -16.44
N TRP A 121 3.27 19.17 -17.11
CA TRP A 121 3.76 19.36 -18.48
C TRP A 121 2.65 19.36 -19.54
N ALA A 122 1.54 18.66 -19.30
CA ALA A 122 0.36 18.69 -20.18
C ALA A 122 -0.48 19.98 -20.02
N GLN A 123 -0.23 20.80 -19.00
CA GLN A 123 -0.84 22.12 -18.84
C GLN A 123 0.22 23.22 -18.68
N PRO A 124 0.93 23.64 -19.75
CA PRO A 124 2.00 24.64 -19.67
C PRO A 124 1.55 26.07 -19.32
N GLY A 125 0.30 26.29 -18.92
CA GLY A 125 -0.28 27.63 -18.78
C GLY A 125 -1.23 27.84 -17.59
N ARG A 126 -1.34 26.89 -16.64
CA ARG A 126 -2.26 27.02 -15.49
C ARG A 126 -1.51 27.22 -14.16
N ILE A 127 -0.53 28.10 -14.16
CA ILE A 127 -0.02 28.71 -12.92
C ILE A 127 -0.90 29.93 -12.65
N GLN A 128 -2.09 29.72 -12.07
CA GLN A 128 -2.90 30.81 -11.53
C GLN A 128 -3.48 30.38 -10.18
N CYS A 129 -3.18 31.21 -9.19
CA CYS A 129 -3.37 31.08 -7.74
C CYS A 129 -4.76 30.59 -7.28
N PRO A 130 -4.86 30.06 -6.04
CA PRO A 130 -6.11 29.53 -5.49
C PRO A 130 -7.15 30.64 -5.28
N PRO A 131 -8.45 30.37 -5.47
CA PRO A 131 -9.46 31.14 -4.75
C PRO A 131 -9.52 30.58 -3.32
N VAL A 132 -8.92 31.34 -2.41
CA VAL A 132 -9.36 31.39 -1.01
C VAL A 132 -10.73 32.07 -1.05
N ILE A 133 -11.79 31.32 -0.75
CA ILE A 133 -13.04 31.83 -0.19
C ILE A 133 -13.58 30.75 0.76
#